data_AF-A0A0F9HIE1-F1
#
_entry.id   AF-A0A0F9HIE1-F1
#
_cell.length_a   1.000
_cell.length_b   1.000
_cell.length_c   1.000
_cell.angle_alpha   90.00
_cell.angle_beta   90.00
_cell.angle_gamma   90.00
#
_symmetry.space_group_name_H-M   'P 1'
#
loop_
_entity.id
_entity.type
_entity.pdbx_description
1 polymer ?
#
loop_
_entity_poly.entity_id
_entity_poly.type
_entity_poly.pdbx_seq_one_letter_code
_entity_poly.pdbx_strand_id
1 'polypeptide(L)'
;MTLLASILARAQPRLTDVFYGTDSGGTTDYKFTLDQFRMGIISVKDYRAVGDGSTNDTVAIQAAFTAAAVNGGTVYFPATAANIYLIGDSGSTIAIESATAEPYCILVGSNTSVIVDKNVTIKLADSQDAAMFINGGGVTGGTLDTNIHWEGGTLDGNKANQSASPTATMPNLYFHNLQYCSFRNITFVNVKRRPARILGIRDSDLENLLCKDSDERGFHFGFGADRNGHQGFMLRCYIDNVVADLVVLAPPLIGPPNPLAISAIDSHFGYIASHFSEGSIKVQNNTTGCIFEHIAVFDGGVGLKITDVGLTQNSFGVLEGRRNGEYNILFEDSTYTNVGQMIAEGGGEDGGAPSIRIGDNVNHVNIGSIVCQGHQLAGVVIRAATTELQIGEIIVEGNNRADTGQQNLDIQGDNINIGRIINVGDAVALVNRGIQIKSTASNVHIGSIINKLNFKLFAYQNQSTDSIRLDHMSFDGDPFLLHTGAATIGQFGAVHAADTSGGVFTLTVEDGTWLGESRKIWLKTAGNDLTVTVTNHETSSPEVFTMADVGDYLSLEWGGTKWVTVANFGAAV
;
A
#
# COMPACT_ATOMS: atom_id res chain seq x y z
N MET A 1 -5.99 -18.17 -60.27
CA MET A 1 -6.10 -19.19 -59.19
C MET A 1 -5.50 -20.56 -59.56
N THR A 2 -4.77 -20.69 -60.69
CA THR A 2 -4.19 -21.98 -61.16
C THR A 2 -2.66 -22.07 -61.08
N LEU A 3 -1.94 -20.97 -60.87
CA LEU A 3 -0.47 -20.99 -60.70
C LEU A 3 -0.05 -21.37 -59.27
N LEU A 4 -0.80 -20.91 -58.26
CA LEU A 4 -0.50 -21.11 -56.84
C LEU A 4 -0.62 -22.59 -56.40
N ALA A 5 -1.57 -23.33 -56.98
CA ALA A 5 -1.78 -24.75 -56.68
C ALA A 5 -0.68 -25.66 -57.25
N SER A 6 0.01 -25.24 -58.32
CA SER A 6 1.08 -26.04 -58.95
C SER A 6 2.42 -25.95 -58.22
N ILE A 7 2.65 -24.86 -57.48
CA ILE A 7 3.86 -24.64 -56.68
C ILE A 7 3.78 -25.39 -55.33
N LEU A 8 2.58 -25.56 -54.78
CA LEU A 8 2.36 -26.29 -53.53
C LEU A 8 2.47 -27.82 -53.64
N ALA A 9 2.47 -28.40 -54.85
CA ALA A 9 2.40 -29.85 -55.05
C ALA A 9 3.74 -30.56 -55.28
N ARG A 10 4.88 -29.85 -55.40
CA ARG A 10 6.19 -30.47 -55.70
C ARG A 10 7.38 -29.83 -54.99
N ALA A 11 7.36 -29.84 -53.66
CA ALA A 11 8.55 -29.93 -52.80
C ALA A 11 8.07 -29.95 -51.35
N GLN A 12 8.59 -30.85 -50.52
CA GLN A 12 8.58 -30.63 -49.08
C GLN A 12 9.49 -29.41 -48.86
N PRO A 13 8.96 -28.22 -48.51
CA PRO A 13 9.80 -27.04 -48.38
C PRO A 13 10.82 -27.31 -47.28
N ARG A 14 12.10 -27.11 -47.56
CA ARG A 14 13.12 -27.19 -46.51
C ARG A 14 12.99 -25.92 -45.66
N LEU A 15 13.27 -26.02 -44.36
CA LEU A 15 13.23 -24.91 -43.38
C LEU A 15 14.08 -23.68 -43.76
N THR A 16 14.82 -23.72 -44.87
CA THR A 16 15.66 -22.65 -45.40
C THR A 16 15.06 -21.94 -46.62
N ASP A 17 13.86 -22.31 -47.06
CA ASP A 17 13.26 -21.72 -48.25
C ASP A 17 12.84 -20.26 -47.96
N VAL A 18 13.56 -19.35 -48.60
CA VAL A 18 13.31 -17.91 -48.59
C VAL A 18 12.36 -17.61 -49.75
N PHE A 19 11.23 -16.96 -49.47
CA PHE A 19 10.29 -16.51 -50.50
C PHE A 19 10.54 -15.04 -50.81
N TYR A 20 10.66 -14.74 -52.10
CA TYR A 20 10.72 -13.38 -52.62
C TYR A 20 9.35 -13.02 -53.19
N GLY A 21 8.72 -12.00 -52.62
CA GLY A 21 7.51 -11.39 -53.16
C GLY A 21 7.83 -10.02 -53.73
N THR A 22 7.30 -9.70 -54.91
CA THR A 22 7.27 -8.32 -55.44
C THR A 22 5.89 -7.71 -55.22
N ASP A 23 5.85 -6.46 -54.75
CA ASP A 23 4.60 -5.69 -54.77
C ASP A 23 4.08 -5.47 -56.20
N SER A 24 2.83 -5.03 -56.33
CA SER A 24 2.20 -4.70 -57.62
C SER A 24 2.89 -3.55 -58.36
N GLY A 25 3.86 -2.87 -57.73
CA GLY A 25 4.71 -1.84 -58.32
C GLY A 25 6.07 -2.35 -58.80
N GLY A 26 6.40 -3.63 -58.61
CA GLY A 26 7.60 -4.29 -59.15
C GLY A 26 8.94 -3.69 -58.73
N THR A 27 8.98 -2.91 -57.64
CA THR A 27 10.17 -2.12 -57.27
C THR A 27 10.90 -2.62 -56.03
N THR A 28 10.38 -3.62 -55.31
CA THR A 28 11.02 -4.17 -54.12
C THR A 28 10.76 -5.66 -53.93
N ASP A 29 11.84 -6.41 -53.71
CA ASP A 29 11.83 -7.84 -53.33
C ASP A 29 11.75 -7.96 -51.80
N TYR A 30 10.63 -8.47 -51.28
CA TYR A 30 10.48 -8.76 -49.85
C TYR A 30 11.02 -10.16 -49.54
N LYS A 31 11.89 -10.27 -48.53
CA LYS A 31 12.51 -11.54 -48.12
C LYS A 31 11.82 -12.09 -46.88
N PHE A 32 10.90 -13.04 -47.05
CA PHE A 32 10.27 -13.73 -45.93
C PHE A 32 10.90 -15.11 -45.72
N THR A 33 11.18 -15.45 -44.47
CA THR A 33 11.40 -16.86 -44.11
C THR A 33 10.04 -17.56 -44.05
N LEU A 34 9.99 -18.83 -44.47
CA LEU A 34 8.75 -19.62 -44.45
C LEU A 34 8.11 -19.70 -43.05
N ASP A 35 8.92 -19.61 -41.99
CA ASP A 35 8.45 -19.65 -40.61
C ASP A 35 7.73 -18.35 -40.21
N GLN A 36 8.21 -17.18 -40.66
CA GLN A 36 7.50 -15.90 -40.44
C GLN A 36 6.14 -15.88 -41.14
N PHE A 37 6.06 -16.42 -42.35
CA PHE A 37 4.81 -16.53 -43.10
C PHE A 37 3.83 -17.55 -42.48
N ARG A 38 4.34 -18.62 -41.87
CA ARG A 38 3.51 -19.64 -41.19
C ARG A 38 3.04 -19.22 -39.80
N MET A 39 3.73 -18.29 -39.14
CA MET A 39 3.44 -17.87 -37.78
C MET A 39 2.61 -16.57 -37.69
N GLY A 40 2.24 -15.96 -38.82
CA GLY A 40 1.48 -14.71 -38.83
C GLY A 40 2.27 -13.54 -38.22
N ILE A 41 3.61 -13.59 -38.28
CA ILE A 41 4.46 -12.50 -37.81
C ILE A 41 4.63 -11.48 -38.93
N ILE A 42 4.32 -10.22 -38.62
CA ILE A 42 4.40 -9.07 -39.51
C ILE A 42 5.44 -8.11 -38.92
N SER A 43 6.59 -7.95 -39.59
CA SER A 43 7.56 -6.96 -39.14
C SER A 43 7.12 -5.56 -39.56
N VAL A 44 7.29 -4.57 -38.69
CA VAL A 44 7.08 -3.15 -39.07
C VAL A 44 8.02 -2.71 -40.20
N LYS A 45 9.18 -3.37 -40.36
CA LYS A 45 10.12 -3.10 -41.46
C LYS A 45 9.60 -3.56 -42.82
N ASP A 46 8.72 -4.57 -42.87
CA ASP A 46 8.07 -4.99 -44.11
C ASP A 46 7.13 -3.90 -44.65
N TYR A 47 6.70 -2.99 -43.77
CA TYR A 47 5.89 -1.83 -44.07
C TYR A 47 6.71 -0.53 -44.16
N ARG A 48 8.04 -0.66 -44.28
CA ARG A 48 9.01 0.43 -44.47
C ARG A 48 9.24 1.32 -43.24
N ALA A 49 8.99 0.82 -42.03
CA ALA A 49 9.49 1.49 -40.83
C ALA A 49 11.03 1.44 -40.81
N VAL A 50 11.68 2.57 -40.58
CA VAL A 50 13.14 2.70 -40.59
C VAL A 50 13.72 2.39 -39.21
N GLY A 51 13.10 2.91 -38.16
CA GLY A 51 13.57 2.72 -36.78
C GLY A 51 14.94 3.34 -36.53
N ASP A 52 15.22 4.52 -37.10
CA ASP A 52 16.48 5.25 -36.92
C ASP A 52 16.41 6.35 -35.83
N GLY A 53 15.26 6.49 -35.17
CA GLY A 53 14.99 7.52 -34.15
C GLY A 53 14.73 8.92 -34.68
N SER A 54 14.68 9.13 -35.99
CA SER A 54 14.48 10.42 -36.64
C SER A 54 13.38 10.42 -37.72
N THR A 55 13.24 9.31 -38.44
CA THR A 55 12.18 9.08 -39.43
C THR A 55 10.88 8.78 -38.70
N ASN A 56 9.80 9.49 -39.05
CA ASN A 56 8.47 9.21 -38.52
C ASN A 56 7.92 7.91 -39.12
N ASP A 57 7.84 6.87 -38.30
CA ASP A 57 7.44 5.51 -38.64
C ASP A 57 5.92 5.26 -38.49
N THR A 58 5.12 6.26 -38.09
CA THR A 58 3.69 6.08 -37.75
C THR A 58 2.90 5.35 -38.83
N VAL A 59 3.00 5.77 -40.09
CA VAL A 59 2.22 5.18 -41.20
C VAL A 59 2.62 3.73 -41.45
N ALA A 60 3.92 3.42 -41.43
CA ALA A 60 4.44 2.08 -41.62
C ALA A 60 3.97 1.14 -40.50
N ILE A 61 4.07 1.60 -39.25
CA ILE A 61 3.64 0.84 -38.08
C ILE A 61 2.13 0.62 -38.12
N GLN A 62 1.32 1.64 -38.41
CA GLN A 62 -0.14 1.48 -38.50
C GLN A 62 -0.54 0.49 -39.60
N ALA A 63 0.18 0.48 -40.74
CA ALA A 63 -0.09 -0.47 -41.82
C ALA A 63 0.20 -1.92 -41.39
N ALA A 64 1.26 -2.15 -40.61
CA ALA A 64 1.55 -3.45 -40.00
C ALA A 64 0.45 -3.91 -39.03
N PHE A 65 -0.03 -3.03 -38.13
CA PHE A 65 -1.15 -3.31 -37.24
C PHE A 65 -2.45 -3.62 -38.00
N THR A 66 -2.73 -2.85 -39.05
CA THR A 66 -3.91 -3.05 -39.90
C THR A 66 -3.86 -4.43 -40.56
N ALA A 67 -2.70 -4.84 -41.05
CA ALA A 67 -2.53 -6.15 -41.65
C ALA A 67 -2.65 -7.29 -40.63
N ALA A 68 -2.11 -7.11 -39.41
CA ALA A 68 -2.23 -8.10 -38.34
C ALA A 68 -3.69 -8.30 -37.90
N ALA A 69 -4.45 -7.21 -37.77
CA ALA A 69 -5.84 -7.25 -37.34
C ALA A 69 -6.78 -8.02 -38.28
N VAL A 70 -6.46 -8.12 -39.59
CA VAL A 70 -7.30 -8.81 -40.58
C VAL A 70 -7.32 -10.33 -40.36
N ASN A 71 -6.18 -10.93 -40.02
CA ASN A 71 -6.05 -12.39 -39.94
C ASN A 71 -5.75 -12.91 -38.52
N GLY A 72 -5.57 -12.02 -37.55
CA GLY A 72 -4.94 -12.35 -36.28
C GLY A 72 -3.45 -12.58 -36.50
N GLY A 73 -2.60 -11.72 -35.94
CA GLY A 73 -1.17 -11.74 -36.25
C GLY A 73 -0.34 -11.06 -35.17
N THR A 74 0.97 -11.25 -35.28
CA THR A 74 1.94 -10.64 -34.38
C THR A 74 2.67 -9.51 -35.09
N VAL A 75 2.52 -8.27 -34.63
CA VAL A 75 3.34 -7.15 -35.07
C VAL A 75 4.69 -7.20 -34.33
N TYR A 76 5.77 -7.29 -35.10
CA TYR A 76 7.12 -7.43 -34.57
C TYR A 76 7.96 -6.18 -34.84
N PHE A 77 8.56 -5.65 -33.76
CA PHE A 77 9.50 -4.53 -33.78
C PHE A 77 10.93 -5.04 -33.60
N PRO A 78 11.67 -5.29 -34.71
CA PRO A 78 13.05 -5.76 -34.63
C PRO A 78 14.01 -4.67 -34.19
N ALA A 79 15.11 -5.07 -33.56
CA ALA A 79 16.25 -4.19 -33.30
C ALA A 79 16.77 -3.50 -34.58
N THR A 80 17.33 -2.30 -34.40
CA THR A 80 17.97 -1.51 -35.47
C THR A 80 19.33 -1.00 -34.98
N ALA A 81 20.05 -0.24 -35.81
CA ALA A 81 21.29 0.39 -35.35
C ALA A 81 21.03 1.44 -34.25
N ALA A 82 19.88 2.13 -34.30
CA ALA A 82 19.48 3.13 -33.32
C ALA A 82 18.58 2.56 -32.21
N ASN A 83 17.90 1.44 -32.47
CA ASN A 83 16.87 0.84 -31.62
C ASN A 83 15.73 1.79 -31.24
N ILE A 84 15.39 2.76 -32.09
CA ILE A 84 14.32 3.74 -31.81
C ILE A 84 13.37 3.84 -33.00
N TYR A 85 12.10 3.54 -32.78
CA TYR A 85 11.01 3.82 -33.72
C TYR A 85 10.30 5.10 -33.30
N LEU A 86 10.32 6.13 -34.16
CA LEU A 86 9.71 7.42 -33.84
C LEU A 86 8.27 7.45 -34.36
N ILE A 87 7.30 7.78 -33.51
CA ILE A 87 5.89 7.90 -33.91
C ILE A 87 5.38 9.32 -33.69
N GLY A 88 4.77 9.90 -34.71
CA GLY A 88 3.99 11.12 -34.64
C GLY A 88 2.47 10.87 -34.53
N ASP A 89 1.73 11.93 -34.26
CA ASP A 89 0.29 12.03 -34.37
C ASP A 89 -0.18 11.53 -35.74
N SER A 90 -1.24 10.73 -35.72
CA SER A 90 -1.90 10.23 -36.93
C SER A 90 -2.75 11.31 -37.62
N GLY A 91 -2.94 12.47 -36.98
CA GLY A 91 -3.90 13.50 -37.37
C GLY A 91 -5.35 13.10 -37.06
N SER A 92 -5.55 12.00 -36.32
CA SER A 92 -6.84 11.51 -35.86
C SER A 92 -7.02 11.77 -34.38
N THR A 93 -8.27 11.95 -33.96
CA THR A 93 -8.61 12.18 -32.56
C THR A 93 -9.67 11.19 -32.10
N ILE A 94 -9.70 10.93 -30.79
CA ILE A 94 -10.68 10.09 -30.12
C ILE A 94 -11.33 10.87 -28.97
N ALA A 95 -12.64 10.71 -28.81
CA ALA A 95 -13.34 11.27 -27.66
C ALA A 95 -13.16 10.39 -26.40
N ILE A 96 -12.19 10.70 -25.54
CA ILE A 96 -11.95 10.01 -24.26
C ILE A 96 -12.84 10.63 -23.15
N GLU A 97 -13.61 9.81 -22.42
CA GLU A 97 -14.30 10.17 -21.15
C GLU A 97 -14.99 11.56 -21.04
N SER A 98 -15.96 11.83 -21.92
CA SER A 98 -16.76 13.07 -21.99
C SER A 98 -16.03 14.40 -22.26
N ALA A 99 -14.69 14.44 -22.33
CA ALA A 99 -13.90 15.64 -22.66
C ALA A 99 -13.44 15.65 -24.13
N THR A 100 -12.74 16.73 -24.50
CA THR A 100 -12.20 17.05 -25.83
C THR A 100 -11.58 15.86 -26.54
N ALA A 101 -11.70 15.81 -27.87
CA ALA A 101 -11.07 14.77 -28.67
C ALA A 101 -9.54 14.80 -28.46
N GLU A 102 -8.96 13.67 -28.04
CA GLU A 102 -7.54 13.50 -27.76
C GLU A 102 -6.85 12.90 -28.99
N PRO A 103 -5.68 13.40 -29.40
CA PRO A 103 -4.92 12.82 -30.50
C PRO A 103 -4.31 11.47 -30.10
N TYR A 104 -4.10 10.60 -31.08
CA TYR A 104 -3.41 9.32 -30.91
C TYR A 104 -2.51 9.00 -32.11
N CYS A 105 -1.49 8.17 -31.89
CA CYS A 105 -0.56 7.77 -32.93
C CYS A 105 -0.97 6.46 -33.61
N ILE A 106 -1.14 5.38 -32.85
CA ILE A 106 -1.36 4.02 -33.38
C ILE A 106 -2.62 3.38 -32.80
N LEU A 107 -3.46 2.83 -33.69
CA LEU A 107 -4.63 2.02 -33.38
C LEU A 107 -4.27 0.53 -33.41
N VAL A 108 -4.58 -0.17 -32.31
CA VAL A 108 -4.40 -1.60 -32.11
C VAL A 108 -5.75 -2.30 -32.16
N GLY A 109 -5.93 -3.21 -33.12
CA GLY A 109 -7.15 -4.00 -33.23
C GLY A 109 -7.13 -5.25 -32.34
N SER A 110 -8.31 -5.82 -32.10
CA SER A 110 -8.46 -7.17 -31.54
C SER A 110 -7.61 -8.22 -32.26
N ASN A 111 -7.30 -9.33 -31.58
CA ASN A 111 -6.53 -10.46 -32.09
C ASN A 111 -5.12 -10.09 -32.58
N THR A 112 -4.54 -9.01 -32.03
CA THR A 112 -3.21 -8.56 -32.39
C THR A 112 -2.25 -8.82 -31.25
N SER A 113 -1.15 -9.51 -31.54
CA SER A 113 -0.01 -9.62 -30.64
C SER A 113 1.07 -8.61 -31.04
N VAL A 114 1.83 -8.14 -30.07
CA VAL A 114 2.94 -7.20 -30.24
C VAL A 114 4.15 -7.79 -29.55
N ILE A 115 5.25 -7.92 -30.29
CA ILE A 115 6.55 -8.32 -29.75
C ILE A 115 7.54 -7.22 -30.08
N VAL A 116 8.18 -6.70 -29.04
CA VAL A 116 9.24 -5.68 -29.17
C VAL A 116 10.55 -6.29 -28.70
N ASP A 117 11.56 -6.28 -29.58
CA ASP A 117 12.89 -6.77 -29.24
C ASP A 117 13.44 -6.05 -27.99
N LYS A 118 14.25 -6.78 -27.22
CA LYS A 118 14.91 -6.21 -26.04
C LYS A 118 15.75 -4.99 -26.44
N ASN A 119 15.63 -3.92 -25.66
CA ASN A 119 16.28 -2.61 -25.88
C ASN A 119 15.73 -1.79 -27.05
N VAL A 120 14.67 -2.23 -27.73
CA VAL A 120 13.95 -1.36 -28.68
C VAL A 120 13.07 -0.39 -27.91
N THR A 121 13.17 0.88 -28.29
CA THR A 121 12.34 1.97 -27.81
C THR A 121 11.38 2.40 -28.91
N ILE A 122 10.10 2.49 -28.58
CA ILE A 122 9.13 3.24 -29.39
C ILE A 122 8.99 4.60 -28.72
N LYS A 123 9.23 5.67 -29.47
CA LYS A 123 9.36 7.03 -28.94
C LYS A 123 8.33 7.95 -29.58
N LEU A 124 7.62 8.73 -28.78
CA LEU A 124 6.75 9.80 -29.28
C LEU A 124 7.61 10.93 -29.89
N ALA A 125 7.24 11.41 -31.07
CA ALA A 125 7.92 12.55 -31.71
C ALA A 125 7.73 13.84 -30.89
N ASP A 126 8.49 14.87 -31.24
CA ASP A 126 8.39 16.17 -30.57
C ASP A 126 7.05 16.83 -30.87
N SER A 127 6.48 17.55 -29.89
CA SER A 127 5.23 18.32 -30.03
C SER A 127 4.05 17.55 -30.61
N GLN A 128 3.88 16.28 -30.23
CA GLN A 128 2.73 15.48 -30.67
C GLN A 128 1.60 15.55 -29.66
N ASP A 129 1.95 15.54 -28.38
CA ASP A 129 1.03 15.67 -27.27
C ASP A 129 -0.17 14.68 -27.38
N ALA A 130 0.13 13.41 -27.65
CA ALA A 130 -0.84 12.37 -28.02
C ALA A 130 -0.65 11.06 -27.25
N ALA A 131 -1.69 10.22 -27.22
CA ALA A 131 -1.55 8.84 -26.78
C ALA A 131 -0.79 8.01 -27.83
N MET A 132 0.21 7.21 -27.43
CA MET A 132 1.00 6.45 -28.41
C MET A 132 0.19 5.30 -29.01
N PHE A 133 -0.47 4.51 -28.15
CA PHE A 133 -1.26 3.35 -28.53
C PHE A 133 -2.64 3.40 -27.95
N ILE A 134 -3.64 3.10 -28.78
CA ILE A 134 -5.03 2.95 -28.38
C ILE A 134 -5.69 1.75 -29.04
N ASN A 135 -6.64 1.11 -28.37
CA ASN A 135 -7.38 -0.01 -28.95
C ASN A 135 -8.60 0.46 -29.75
N GLY A 136 -8.98 -0.31 -30.78
CA GLY A 136 -10.10 -0.03 -31.68
C GLY A 136 -11.41 0.35 -31.01
N GLY A 137 -11.83 -0.45 -30.03
CA GLY A 137 -13.06 -0.30 -29.25
C GLY A 137 -13.08 0.93 -28.35
N GLY A 138 -11.90 1.47 -28.00
CA GLY A 138 -11.76 2.78 -27.38
C GLY A 138 -12.40 3.88 -28.23
N VAL A 139 -12.15 3.85 -29.55
CA VAL A 139 -12.55 4.92 -30.49
C VAL A 139 -14.06 5.04 -30.65
N THR A 140 -14.78 3.92 -30.62
CA THR A 140 -16.24 3.90 -30.82
C THR A 140 -17.03 3.80 -29.52
N GLY A 141 -16.35 3.72 -28.37
CA GLY A 141 -16.97 3.71 -27.05
C GLY A 141 -18.00 2.57 -26.91
N GLY A 142 -17.63 1.33 -27.14
CA GLY A 142 -18.56 0.22 -26.84
C GLY A 142 -18.24 -1.12 -27.47
N THR A 143 -17.30 -1.21 -28.39
CA THR A 143 -16.85 -2.52 -28.87
C THR A 143 -15.85 -3.08 -27.87
N LEU A 144 -16.07 -4.32 -27.44
CA LEU A 144 -15.12 -5.06 -26.63
C LEU A 144 -13.97 -5.51 -27.54
N ASP A 145 -12.74 -5.08 -27.24
CA ASP A 145 -11.57 -5.64 -27.90
C ASP A 145 -11.05 -6.86 -27.15
N THR A 146 -10.56 -7.84 -27.88
CA THR A 146 -10.13 -9.12 -27.31
C THR A 146 -8.78 -9.57 -27.84
N ASN A 147 -8.08 -10.41 -27.07
CA ASN A 147 -6.84 -11.08 -27.49
C ASN A 147 -5.76 -10.10 -27.98
N ILE A 148 -5.57 -9.00 -27.26
CA ILE A 148 -4.45 -8.08 -27.47
C ILE A 148 -3.32 -8.49 -26.53
N HIS A 149 -2.19 -8.90 -27.10
CA HIS A 149 -1.02 -9.33 -26.33
C HIS A 149 0.15 -8.40 -26.62
N TRP A 150 0.85 -7.93 -25.59
CA TRP A 150 2.04 -7.11 -25.73
C TRP A 150 3.16 -7.67 -24.87
N GLU A 151 4.31 -7.90 -25.50
CA GLU A 151 5.51 -8.44 -24.87
C GLU A 151 6.71 -7.53 -25.17
N GLY A 152 7.29 -6.96 -24.11
CA GLY A 152 8.58 -6.29 -24.14
C GLY A 152 8.55 -4.81 -24.57
N GLY A 153 9.76 -4.26 -24.65
CA GLY A 153 10.04 -2.92 -25.20
C GLY A 153 10.02 -1.78 -24.18
N THR A 154 10.54 -0.64 -24.65
CA THR A 154 10.47 0.64 -23.94
C THR A 154 9.52 1.59 -24.68
N LEU A 155 8.60 2.21 -23.97
CA LEU A 155 7.75 3.29 -24.48
C LEU A 155 8.23 4.62 -23.90
N ASP A 156 8.86 5.43 -24.75
CA ASP A 156 9.40 6.76 -24.40
C ASP A 156 8.37 7.84 -24.75
N GLY A 157 7.77 8.45 -23.72
CA GLY A 157 6.80 9.53 -23.88
C GLY A 157 7.42 10.86 -24.33
N ASN A 158 8.76 10.92 -24.41
CA ASN A 158 9.52 12.09 -24.85
C ASN A 158 9.11 13.37 -24.10
N LYS A 159 8.87 13.25 -22.79
CA LYS A 159 8.33 14.29 -21.88
C LYS A 159 8.96 15.67 -22.05
N ALA A 160 10.29 15.74 -22.21
CA ALA A 160 11.01 17.01 -22.33
C ALA A 160 10.63 17.81 -23.59
N ASN A 161 10.16 17.13 -24.65
CA ASN A 161 9.84 17.73 -25.95
C ASN A 161 8.33 17.78 -26.23
N GLN A 162 7.49 17.46 -25.24
CA GLN A 162 6.05 17.63 -25.32
C GLN A 162 5.67 19.04 -24.84
N SER A 163 4.93 19.76 -25.68
CA SER A 163 4.78 21.23 -25.59
C SER A 163 3.39 21.68 -25.18
N ALA A 164 2.36 20.83 -25.30
CA ALA A 164 1.01 21.20 -24.96
C ALA A 164 0.82 21.30 -23.45
N SER A 165 -0.07 22.22 -23.06
CA SER A 165 -0.59 22.24 -21.69
C SER A 165 -1.34 20.93 -21.41
N PRO A 166 -1.25 20.35 -20.21
CA PRO A 166 -1.75 19.01 -19.89
C PRO A 166 -3.29 18.89 -19.82
N THR A 167 -4.04 19.35 -20.82
CA THR A 167 -5.51 19.26 -20.80
C THR A 167 -6.01 17.87 -21.19
N ALA A 168 -5.33 17.15 -22.08
CA ALA A 168 -5.69 15.79 -22.56
C ALA A 168 -4.92 14.67 -21.85
N THR A 169 -5.56 13.55 -21.49
CA THR A 169 -5.01 12.55 -20.56
C THR A 169 -3.70 11.88 -21.00
N MET A 170 -3.44 11.85 -22.31
CA MET A 170 -2.16 11.53 -22.98
C MET A 170 -1.31 10.44 -22.31
N PRO A 171 -1.85 9.21 -22.11
CA PRO A 171 -1.02 8.11 -21.68
C PRO A 171 -0.20 7.55 -22.86
N ASN A 172 0.93 6.90 -22.62
CA ASN A 172 1.60 6.15 -23.69
C ASN A 172 0.68 5.00 -24.17
N LEU A 173 0.06 4.28 -23.24
CA LEU A 173 -0.91 3.23 -23.56
C LEU A 173 -2.30 3.59 -23.02
N TYR A 174 -3.27 3.85 -23.89
CA TYR A 174 -4.68 4.04 -23.54
C TYR A 174 -5.47 2.83 -24.01
N PHE A 175 -5.79 1.87 -23.14
CA PHE A 175 -6.65 0.76 -23.51
C PHE A 175 -7.92 0.70 -22.67
N HIS A 176 -9.04 0.44 -23.34
CA HIS A 176 -10.36 0.47 -22.74
C HIS A 176 -11.24 -0.66 -23.27
N ASN A 177 -12.01 -1.28 -22.37
CA ASN A 177 -12.98 -2.34 -22.70
C ASN A 177 -12.29 -3.52 -23.39
N LEU A 178 -11.40 -4.18 -22.64
CA LEU A 178 -10.56 -5.28 -23.10
C LEU A 178 -10.99 -6.62 -22.46
N GLN A 179 -10.78 -7.73 -23.16
CA GLN A 179 -10.89 -9.07 -22.57
C GLN A 179 -9.83 -10.04 -23.13
N TYR A 180 -9.33 -10.95 -22.29
CA TYR A 180 -8.34 -11.96 -22.68
C TYR A 180 -7.04 -11.37 -23.24
N CYS A 181 -6.59 -10.27 -22.64
CA CYS A 181 -5.39 -9.55 -23.06
C CYS A 181 -4.20 -9.86 -22.14
N SER A 182 -2.98 -9.60 -22.61
CA SER A 182 -1.78 -9.68 -21.76
C SER A 182 -0.80 -8.54 -22.03
N PHE A 183 -0.27 -7.90 -20.99
CA PHE A 183 0.73 -6.83 -21.08
C PHE A 183 1.93 -7.18 -20.21
N ARG A 184 3.08 -7.45 -20.83
CA ARG A 184 4.23 -8.01 -20.11
C ARG A 184 5.53 -7.34 -20.47
N ASN A 185 6.38 -7.14 -19.46
CA ASN A 185 7.77 -6.69 -19.62
C ASN A 185 7.91 -5.33 -20.32
N ILE A 186 7.01 -4.39 -20.02
CA ILE A 186 6.97 -3.07 -20.67
C ILE A 186 7.59 -2.03 -19.72
N THR A 187 8.56 -1.28 -20.21
CA THR A 187 9.12 -0.12 -19.50
C THR A 187 8.61 1.17 -20.12
N PHE A 188 8.09 2.09 -19.31
CA PHE A 188 7.68 3.43 -19.70
C PHE A 188 8.72 4.42 -19.19
N VAL A 189 9.17 5.35 -20.03
CA VAL A 189 10.16 6.36 -19.66
C VAL A 189 9.77 7.75 -20.14
N ASN A 190 10.22 8.78 -19.43
CA ASN A 190 10.02 10.19 -19.78
C ASN A 190 8.55 10.46 -20.15
N VAL A 191 7.64 10.11 -19.24
CA VAL A 191 6.21 10.12 -19.52
C VAL A 191 5.63 11.48 -19.18
N LYS A 192 4.96 12.14 -20.12
CA LYS A 192 4.41 13.48 -19.87
C LYS A 192 3.21 13.50 -18.93
N ARG A 193 2.37 12.46 -18.93
CA ARG A 193 1.20 12.40 -18.04
C ARG A 193 1.01 11.05 -17.36
N ARG A 194 0.83 9.97 -18.15
CA ARG A 194 0.51 8.63 -17.65
C ARG A 194 1.25 7.55 -18.43
N PRO A 195 1.89 6.56 -17.79
CA PRO A 195 2.52 5.46 -18.51
C PRO A 195 1.45 4.63 -19.24
N ALA A 196 0.46 4.16 -18.49
CA ALA A 196 -0.68 3.44 -19.04
C ALA A 196 -1.97 3.76 -18.30
N ARG A 197 -3.05 3.75 -19.07
CA ARG A 197 -4.42 3.84 -18.61
C ARG A 197 -5.19 2.66 -19.18
N ILE A 198 -5.47 1.67 -18.35
CA ILE A 198 -6.11 0.43 -18.74
C ILE A 198 -7.43 0.32 -17.96
N LEU A 199 -8.54 0.42 -18.69
CA LEU A 199 -9.89 0.57 -18.12
C LEU A 199 -10.82 -0.52 -18.65
N GLY A 200 -11.73 -1.01 -17.82
CA GLY A 200 -12.75 -1.97 -18.25
C GLY A 200 -12.14 -3.28 -18.78
N ILE A 201 -11.03 -3.72 -18.21
CA ILE A 201 -10.33 -4.94 -18.64
C ILE A 201 -10.84 -6.16 -17.88
N ARG A 202 -10.96 -7.31 -18.56
CA ARG A 202 -11.52 -8.53 -17.98
C ARG A 202 -10.67 -9.74 -18.33
N ASP A 203 -10.56 -10.70 -17.42
CA ASP A 203 -9.93 -12.00 -17.69
C ASP A 203 -8.55 -11.85 -18.36
N SER A 204 -7.68 -10.98 -17.83
CA SER A 204 -6.44 -10.55 -18.48
C SER A 204 -5.26 -10.46 -17.51
N ASP A 205 -4.05 -10.50 -18.06
CA ASP A 205 -2.79 -10.50 -17.30
C ASP A 205 -1.96 -9.24 -17.54
N LEU A 206 -1.46 -8.60 -16.48
CA LEU A 206 -0.53 -7.48 -16.55
C LEU A 206 0.68 -7.80 -15.67
N GLU A 207 1.87 -7.89 -16.24
CA GLU A 207 3.05 -8.36 -15.52
C GLU A 207 4.29 -7.52 -15.84
N ASN A 208 5.13 -7.24 -14.85
CA ASN A 208 6.43 -6.59 -15.05
C ASN A 208 6.31 -5.25 -15.79
N LEU A 209 5.42 -4.39 -15.30
CA LEU A 209 5.19 -3.04 -15.86
C LEU A 209 5.95 -2.02 -15.01
N LEU A 210 6.88 -1.30 -15.64
CA LEU A 210 7.75 -0.36 -14.94
C LEU A 210 7.62 1.04 -15.54
N CYS A 211 7.23 2.03 -14.75
CA CYS A 211 7.32 3.44 -15.14
C CYS A 211 8.53 4.08 -14.48
N LYS A 212 9.35 4.78 -15.25
CA LYS A 212 10.44 5.64 -14.77
C LYS A 212 10.23 7.05 -15.26
N ASP A 213 10.02 7.98 -14.33
CA ASP A 213 9.76 9.40 -14.62
C ASP A 213 8.40 9.67 -15.28
N SER A 214 7.47 10.25 -14.51
CA SER A 214 6.20 10.75 -15.00
C SER A 214 5.82 12.10 -14.39
N ASP A 215 5.27 13.02 -15.20
CA ASP A 215 4.93 14.41 -14.82
C ASP A 215 3.55 14.60 -14.17
N GLU A 216 2.70 13.58 -14.05
CA GLU A 216 1.37 13.75 -13.45
C GLU A 216 0.90 12.56 -12.61
N ARG A 217 0.73 11.38 -13.23
CA ARG A 217 0.22 10.18 -12.57
C ARG A 217 0.93 8.95 -13.12
N GLY A 218 1.03 7.90 -12.33
CA GLY A 218 1.52 6.63 -12.84
C GLY A 218 0.38 5.79 -13.40
N PHE A 219 0.33 4.51 -13.05
CA PHE A 219 -0.60 3.55 -13.64
C PHE A 219 -2.03 3.76 -13.19
N HIS A 220 -2.97 3.67 -14.13
CA HIS A 220 -4.40 3.69 -13.86
C HIS A 220 -5.02 2.36 -14.29
N PHE A 221 -5.47 1.59 -13.31
CA PHE A 221 -6.03 0.27 -13.46
C PHE A 221 -7.48 0.25 -12.98
N GLY A 222 -8.36 0.40 -13.94
CA GLY A 222 -9.78 0.56 -13.72
C GLY A 222 -10.13 1.89 -13.05
N PHE A 223 -11.05 2.64 -13.66
CA PHE A 223 -11.54 3.90 -13.12
C PHE A 223 -12.75 4.41 -13.92
N GLY A 224 -13.78 4.87 -13.21
CA GLY A 224 -14.94 5.55 -13.79
C GLY A 224 -15.87 4.63 -14.57
N ALA A 225 -17.12 5.06 -14.74
CA ALA A 225 -17.93 4.56 -15.84
C ALA A 225 -17.47 5.26 -17.12
N ASP A 226 -17.36 4.54 -18.24
CA ASP A 226 -17.14 5.19 -19.53
C ASP A 226 -18.35 6.07 -19.91
N ARG A 227 -18.29 6.74 -21.07
CA ARG A 227 -19.37 7.58 -21.61
C ARG A 227 -20.72 6.85 -21.76
N ASN A 228 -20.71 5.53 -21.71
CA ASN A 228 -21.87 4.67 -21.95
C ASN A 228 -22.33 3.94 -20.68
N GLY A 229 -21.77 4.28 -19.52
CA GLY A 229 -22.10 3.60 -18.27
C GLY A 229 -21.43 2.22 -18.13
N HIS A 230 -20.51 1.85 -19.02
CA HIS A 230 -19.71 0.64 -18.83
C HIS A 230 -18.82 0.85 -17.61
N GLN A 231 -18.91 -0.08 -16.68
CA GLN A 231 -18.07 -0.05 -15.50
C GLN A 231 -16.61 -0.25 -15.92
N GLY A 232 -15.79 0.78 -15.72
CA GLY A 232 -14.36 0.76 -16.06
C GLY A 232 -13.52 -0.10 -15.13
N PHE A 233 -14.11 -1.00 -14.33
CA PHE A 233 -13.39 -1.87 -13.41
C PHE A 233 -12.50 -2.87 -14.14
N MET A 234 -11.44 -3.30 -13.45
CA MET A 234 -10.79 -4.56 -13.78
C MET A 234 -11.62 -5.71 -13.22
N LEU A 235 -11.81 -6.79 -13.98
CA LEU A 235 -12.63 -7.93 -13.57
C LEU A 235 -11.90 -9.24 -13.82
N ARG A 236 -11.60 -10.01 -12.75
CA ARG A 236 -10.89 -11.30 -12.85
C ARG A 236 -9.56 -11.19 -13.59
N CYS A 237 -8.80 -10.13 -13.29
CA CYS A 237 -7.47 -9.93 -13.84
C CYS A 237 -6.39 -10.40 -12.88
N TYR A 238 -5.22 -10.74 -13.43
CA TYR A 238 -3.99 -10.95 -12.68
C TYR A 238 -3.01 -9.81 -12.97
N ILE A 239 -2.54 -9.13 -11.94
CA ILE A 239 -1.64 -7.97 -12.05
C ILE A 239 -0.46 -8.21 -11.14
N ASP A 240 0.76 -8.25 -11.66
CA ASP A 240 1.94 -8.50 -10.85
C ASP A 240 3.15 -7.67 -11.28
N ASN A 241 4.02 -7.39 -10.32
CA ASN A 241 5.25 -6.63 -10.45
C ASN A 241 5.05 -5.32 -11.24
N VAL A 242 4.14 -4.47 -10.74
CA VAL A 242 3.92 -3.12 -11.29
C VAL A 242 4.57 -2.09 -10.41
N VAL A 243 5.48 -1.30 -10.98
CA VAL A 243 6.27 -0.31 -10.25
C VAL A 243 6.20 1.06 -10.93
N ALA A 244 5.74 2.07 -10.18
CA ALA A 244 5.81 3.46 -10.60
C ALA A 244 6.97 4.18 -9.87
N ASP A 245 8.01 4.52 -10.61
CA ASP A 245 9.21 5.19 -10.08
C ASP A 245 9.26 6.64 -10.58
N LEU A 246 9.48 7.58 -9.66
CA LEU A 246 9.60 9.02 -9.91
C LEU A 246 8.37 9.63 -10.60
N VAL A 247 7.18 9.47 -10.02
CA VAL A 247 5.97 10.19 -10.46
C VAL A 247 5.88 11.51 -9.72
N VAL A 248 6.08 12.64 -10.40
CA VAL A 248 6.13 13.99 -9.81
C VAL A 248 5.04 14.85 -10.45
N LEU A 249 4.35 15.68 -9.67
CA LEU A 249 3.36 16.61 -10.23
C LEU A 249 4.06 17.83 -10.84
N ALA A 250 4.12 17.90 -12.17
CA ALA A 250 4.57 19.11 -12.84
C ALA A 250 3.48 20.21 -12.80
N PRO A 251 3.79 21.42 -12.31
CA PRO A 251 2.88 22.57 -12.47
C PRO A 251 2.54 22.81 -13.95
N PRO A 252 1.30 23.19 -14.33
CA PRO A 252 0.19 23.72 -13.53
C PRO A 252 -0.90 22.68 -13.19
N LEU A 253 -0.58 21.39 -13.14
CA LEU A 253 -1.58 20.34 -12.97
C LEU A 253 -2.35 20.47 -11.65
N ILE A 254 -3.69 20.38 -11.73
CA ILE A 254 -4.60 20.47 -10.57
C ILE A 254 -4.93 19.05 -10.08
N GLY A 255 -4.58 18.78 -8.83
CA GLY A 255 -4.92 17.55 -8.12
C GLY A 255 -3.69 16.78 -7.65
N PRO A 256 -3.83 15.91 -6.63
CA PRO A 256 -2.71 15.14 -6.12
C PRO A 256 -2.23 14.15 -7.19
N PRO A 257 -0.92 14.06 -7.43
CA PRO A 257 -0.35 12.97 -8.23
C PRO A 257 -0.78 11.64 -7.61
N ASN A 258 -0.97 10.61 -8.44
CA ASN A 258 -1.25 9.26 -7.93
C ASN A 258 -0.35 8.31 -8.73
N PRO A 259 0.73 7.79 -8.14
CA PRO A 259 1.61 6.86 -8.83
C PRO A 259 0.87 5.60 -9.27
N LEU A 260 -0.13 5.15 -8.50
CA LEU A 260 -1.07 4.13 -8.96
C LEU A 260 -2.49 4.40 -8.47
N ALA A 261 -3.46 4.15 -9.33
CA ALA A 261 -4.88 4.16 -8.98
C ALA A 261 -5.55 2.87 -9.46
N ILE A 262 -6.20 2.16 -8.54
CA ILE A 262 -6.74 0.82 -8.73
C ILE A 262 -8.24 0.81 -8.40
N SER A 263 -9.03 0.23 -9.29
CA SER A 263 -10.44 -0.10 -9.10
C SER A 263 -10.76 -1.43 -9.77
N ALA A 264 -11.05 -2.46 -8.96
CA ALA A 264 -11.11 -3.84 -9.44
C ALA A 264 -12.16 -4.71 -8.73
N ILE A 265 -12.58 -5.78 -9.40
CA ILE A 265 -13.51 -6.79 -8.93
C ILE A 265 -12.90 -8.17 -9.17
N ASP A 266 -12.93 -9.04 -8.17
CA ASP A 266 -12.49 -10.44 -8.25
C ASP A 266 -11.09 -10.62 -8.87
N SER A 267 -10.18 -9.66 -8.63
CA SER A 267 -8.87 -9.61 -9.27
C SER A 267 -7.75 -9.89 -8.27
N HIS A 268 -6.61 -10.36 -8.80
CA HIS A 268 -5.43 -10.68 -8.00
C HIS A 268 -4.29 -9.74 -8.36
N PHE A 269 -3.72 -9.09 -7.35
CA PHE A 269 -2.56 -8.23 -7.42
C PHE A 269 -1.42 -8.85 -6.61
N GLY A 270 -0.31 -9.20 -7.26
CA GLY A 270 0.89 -9.70 -6.58
C GLY A 270 1.66 -8.55 -5.90
N TYR A 271 2.71 -8.06 -6.56
CA TYR A 271 3.54 -6.95 -6.10
C TYR A 271 3.21 -5.63 -6.80
N ILE A 272 2.80 -4.62 -6.03
CA ILE A 272 2.52 -3.27 -6.50
C ILE A 272 3.36 -2.27 -5.71
N ALA A 273 4.17 -1.46 -6.38
CA ALA A 273 5.01 -0.49 -5.70
C ALA A 273 5.08 0.89 -6.35
N SER A 274 5.39 1.88 -5.51
CA SER A 274 5.69 3.24 -5.92
C SER A 274 6.99 3.70 -5.27
N HIS A 275 7.94 4.22 -6.04
CA HIS A 275 9.23 4.74 -5.57
C HIS A 275 9.34 6.23 -5.87
N PHE A 276 9.90 7.03 -4.94
CA PHE A 276 10.27 8.43 -5.16
C PHE A 276 9.17 9.30 -5.79
N SER A 277 7.91 8.95 -5.52
CA SER A 277 6.76 9.54 -6.20
C SER A 277 6.00 10.46 -5.26
N GLU A 278 5.56 11.58 -5.79
CA GLU A 278 4.58 12.43 -5.13
C GLU A 278 3.21 11.74 -5.17
N GLY A 279 2.44 11.91 -4.09
CA GLY A 279 1.07 11.38 -4.03
C GLY A 279 0.99 9.90 -3.70
N SER A 280 -0.24 9.36 -3.66
CA SER A 280 -0.53 8.05 -3.06
C SER A 280 -0.83 6.95 -4.07
N ILE A 281 -0.47 5.70 -3.72
CA ILE A 281 -1.15 4.54 -4.30
C ILE A 281 -2.57 4.51 -3.76
N LYS A 282 -3.55 4.38 -4.65
CA LYS A 282 -4.97 4.36 -4.31
C LYS A 282 -5.64 3.06 -4.70
N VAL A 283 -6.31 2.42 -3.73
CA VAL A 283 -7.29 1.35 -3.98
C VAL A 283 -8.67 1.92 -3.64
N GLN A 284 -9.57 2.00 -4.64
CA GLN A 284 -10.80 2.78 -4.48
C GLN A 284 -11.99 2.37 -5.35
N ASN A 285 -13.09 3.10 -5.17
CA ASN A 285 -14.31 3.07 -5.99
C ASN A 285 -14.97 1.69 -6.04
N ASN A 286 -15.40 1.16 -4.90
CA ASN A 286 -16.01 -0.16 -4.76
C ASN A 286 -15.12 -1.33 -5.20
N THR A 287 -13.80 -1.24 -4.97
CA THR A 287 -12.92 -2.41 -5.17
C THR A 287 -13.38 -3.57 -4.28
N THR A 288 -13.61 -4.75 -4.84
CA THR A 288 -14.33 -5.82 -4.13
C THR A 288 -13.84 -7.21 -4.57
N GLY A 289 -13.78 -8.16 -3.64
CA GLY A 289 -13.39 -9.55 -3.95
C GLY A 289 -11.93 -9.69 -4.40
N CYS A 290 -11.09 -8.69 -4.16
CA CYS A 290 -9.72 -8.66 -4.65
C CYS A 290 -8.72 -9.21 -3.62
N ILE A 291 -7.64 -9.79 -4.13
CA ILE A 291 -6.47 -10.20 -3.35
C ILE A 291 -5.32 -9.28 -3.73
N PHE A 292 -4.65 -8.70 -2.74
CA PHE A 292 -3.43 -7.91 -2.88
C PHE A 292 -2.34 -8.56 -2.04
N GLU A 293 -1.33 -9.18 -2.63
CA GLU A 293 -0.28 -9.85 -1.86
C GLU A 293 0.63 -8.83 -1.16
N HIS A 294 1.12 -7.82 -1.90
CA HIS A 294 1.99 -6.76 -1.35
C HIS A 294 1.80 -5.44 -2.08
N ILE A 295 1.42 -4.39 -1.33
CA ILE A 295 1.39 -3.01 -1.82
C ILE A 295 2.39 -2.20 -1.01
N ALA A 296 3.30 -1.52 -1.70
CA ALA A 296 4.36 -0.77 -1.05
C ALA A 296 4.55 0.64 -1.63
N VAL A 297 4.70 1.64 -0.75
CA VAL A 297 5.12 2.99 -1.11
C VAL A 297 6.45 3.27 -0.47
N PHE A 298 7.47 3.49 -1.30
CA PHE A 298 8.82 3.80 -0.89
C PHE A 298 9.15 5.25 -1.24
N ASP A 299 9.56 6.00 -0.24
CA ASP A 299 10.18 7.30 -0.40
C ASP A 299 9.37 8.36 -1.17
N GLY A 300 8.07 8.52 -0.89
CA GLY A 300 7.17 9.43 -1.61
C GLY A 300 6.56 10.58 -0.80
N GLY A 301 5.71 11.36 -1.47
CA GLY A 301 5.01 12.53 -0.89
C GLY A 301 3.70 12.18 -0.16
N VAL A 302 2.96 11.14 -0.56
CA VAL A 302 1.78 10.65 0.17
C VAL A 302 1.85 9.12 0.19
N GLY A 303 1.48 8.48 1.31
CA GLY A 303 1.59 7.03 1.45
C GLY A 303 0.55 6.21 0.67
N LEU A 304 0.10 5.11 1.24
CA LEU A 304 -0.95 4.27 0.71
C LEU A 304 -2.33 4.79 1.15
N LYS A 305 -3.29 4.86 0.23
CA LYS A 305 -4.68 5.19 0.52
C LYS A 305 -5.63 4.09 0.04
N ILE A 306 -6.37 3.50 0.97
CA ILE A 306 -7.41 2.50 0.70
C ILE A 306 -8.74 3.11 1.14
N THR A 307 -9.64 3.38 0.19
CA THR A 307 -10.89 4.09 0.45
C THR A 307 -12.03 3.61 -0.42
N ASP A 308 -13.26 3.56 0.09
CA ASP A 308 -14.42 3.10 -0.69
C ASP A 308 -14.18 1.69 -1.25
N VAL A 309 -13.75 0.77 -0.39
CA VAL A 309 -13.56 -0.64 -0.72
C VAL A 309 -14.87 -1.37 -0.40
N GLY A 310 -15.41 -2.05 -1.42
CA GLY A 310 -16.79 -2.50 -1.50
C GLY A 310 -17.19 -3.59 -0.51
N LEU A 311 -18.44 -4.05 -0.63
CA LEU A 311 -19.11 -4.91 0.35
C LEU A 311 -18.66 -6.37 0.38
N THR A 312 -17.82 -6.83 -0.54
CA THR A 312 -17.32 -8.21 -0.53
C THR A 312 -15.89 -8.27 -0.02
N GLN A 313 -15.48 -9.45 0.45
CA GLN A 313 -14.25 -9.58 1.20
C GLN A 313 -13.03 -9.27 0.33
N ASN A 314 -12.27 -8.25 0.71
CA ASN A 314 -10.95 -7.99 0.13
C ASN A 314 -9.87 -8.53 1.07
N SER A 315 -8.76 -9.02 0.50
CA SER A 315 -7.62 -9.52 1.26
C SER A 315 -6.36 -8.77 0.86
N PHE A 316 -5.71 -8.13 1.81
CA PHE A 316 -4.39 -7.53 1.66
C PHE A 316 -3.38 -8.37 2.45
N GLY A 317 -2.29 -8.81 1.85
CA GLY A 317 -1.21 -9.52 2.52
C GLY A 317 -0.38 -8.54 3.32
N VAL A 318 0.45 -7.76 2.64
CA VAL A 318 1.30 -6.71 3.24
C VAL A 318 0.96 -5.34 2.67
N LEU A 319 0.69 -4.38 3.55
CA LEU A 319 0.60 -2.97 3.24
C LEU A 319 1.80 -2.25 3.83
N GLU A 320 2.61 -1.62 2.99
CA GLU A 320 3.84 -1.00 3.42
C GLU A 320 3.91 0.46 2.97
N GLY A 321 4.08 1.35 3.93
CA GLY A 321 4.26 2.78 3.68
C GLY A 321 5.53 3.28 4.33
N ARG A 322 6.49 3.74 3.53
CA ARG A 322 7.71 4.38 4.01
C ARG A 322 7.72 5.87 3.60
N ARG A 323 8.01 6.76 4.55
CA ARG A 323 8.27 8.22 4.38
C ARG A 323 7.05 9.18 4.45
N ASN A 324 7.32 10.47 4.16
CA ASN A 324 6.99 11.66 4.96
C ASN A 324 5.79 12.44 4.41
N GLY A 325 4.68 11.76 4.17
CA GLY A 325 3.41 12.41 3.79
C GLY A 325 2.52 12.73 4.98
N GLU A 326 1.27 13.10 4.67
CA GLU A 326 0.18 13.22 5.67
C GLU A 326 -0.11 11.87 6.36
N TYR A 327 0.19 10.75 5.72
CA TYR A 327 0.06 9.42 6.28
C TYR A 327 0.91 8.45 5.46
N ASN A 328 1.40 7.39 6.11
CA ASN A 328 2.07 6.29 5.40
C ASN A 328 1.02 5.30 4.91
N ILE A 329 0.00 5.03 5.73
CA ILE A 329 -1.15 4.20 5.37
C ILE A 329 -2.43 4.86 5.88
N LEU A 330 -3.37 5.12 4.97
CA LEU A 330 -4.72 5.59 5.25
C LEU A 330 -5.74 4.55 4.79
N PHE A 331 -6.63 4.17 5.69
CA PHE A 331 -7.67 3.18 5.46
C PHE A 331 -9.02 3.76 5.90
N GLU A 332 -9.90 4.12 4.98
CA GLU A 332 -11.21 4.77 5.29
C GLU A 332 -12.33 4.13 4.48
N ASP A 333 -13.59 4.31 4.89
CA ASP A 333 -14.78 3.94 4.09
C ASP A 333 -14.70 2.53 3.47
N SER A 334 -14.27 1.54 4.26
CA SER A 334 -13.92 0.21 3.76
C SER A 334 -14.63 -0.87 4.57
N THR A 335 -15.26 -1.81 3.88
CA THR A 335 -16.03 -2.91 4.50
C THR A 335 -15.39 -4.27 4.22
N TYR A 336 -15.55 -5.22 5.14
CA TYR A 336 -15.16 -6.63 4.97
C TYR A 336 -13.73 -6.80 4.44
N THR A 337 -12.74 -6.31 5.17
CA THR A 337 -11.34 -6.36 4.71
C THR A 337 -10.47 -7.15 5.66
N ASN A 338 -9.70 -8.10 5.13
CA ASN A 338 -8.60 -8.72 5.85
C ASN A 338 -7.29 -8.06 5.45
N VAL A 339 -6.44 -7.73 6.41
CA VAL A 339 -5.08 -7.27 6.18
C VAL A 339 -4.14 -8.18 6.97
N GLY A 340 -3.18 -8.85 6.32
CA GLY A 340 -2.20 -9.69 7.01
C GLY A 340 -1.29 -8.84 7.90
N GLN A 341 -0.66 -7.84 7.30
CA GLN A 341 0.26 -6.94 7.99
C GLN A 341 0.21 -5.52 7.43
N MET A 342 0.19 -4.51 8.31
CA MET A 342 0.45 -3.12 7.97
C MET A 342 1.81 -2.72 8.53
N ILE A 343 2.70 -2.19 7.70
CA ILE A 343 4.04 -1.71 8.06
C ILE A 343 4.13 -0.24 7.71
N ALA A 344 4.36 0.62 8.69
CA ALA A 344 4.69 2.01 8.47
C ALA A 344 6.11 2.29 8.96
N GLU A 345 6.96 2.79 8.06
CA GLU A 345 8.34 3.19 8.40
C GLU A 345 8.56 4.70 8.23
N GLY A 346 9.14 5.34 9.25
CA GLY A 346 9.49 6.77 9.22
C GLY A 346 8.33 7.73 9.51
N GLY A 347 8.65 8.92 10.02
CA GLY A 347 7.69 9.93 10.43
C GLY A 347 7.60 11.14 9.49
N GLY A 348 6.38 11.60 9.21
CA GLY A 348 6.12 12.82 8.45
C GLY A 348 6.94 14.01 8.93
N GLU A 349 7.72 14.60 8.04
CA GLU A 349 8.45 15.86 8.29
C GLU A 349 7.46 17.01 8.58
N ASP A 350 6.26 16.93 7.99
CA ASP A 350 5.23 17.96 8.02
C ASP A 350 4.05 17.62 8.95
N GLY A 351 4.04 18.21 10.14
CA GLY A 351 2.79 18.64 10.77
C GLY A 351 2.05 17.69 11.70
N GLY A 352 2.56 16.48 11.97
CA GLY A 352 1.92 15.57 12.90
C GLY A 352 0.61 15.02 12.35
N ALA A 353 0.71 14.18 11.35
CA ALA A 353 -0.38 13.31 10.94
C ALA A 353 0.10 11.86 11.12
N PRO A 354 -0.78 10.93 11.53
CA PRO A 354 -0.38 9.61 12.00
C PRO A 354 0.24 8.77 10.89
N SER A 355 1.22 7.93 11.25
CA SER A 355 1.88 7.03 10.31
C SER A 355 0.87 6.02 9.73
N ILE A 356 -0.02 5.51 10.59
CA ILE A 356 -1.14 4.66 10.17
C ILE A 356 -2.43 5.28 10.68
N ARG A 357 -3.38 5.50 9.78
CA ARG A 357 -4.74 5.94 10.10
C ARG A 357 -5.75 4.94 9.58
N ILE A 358 -6.48 4.35 10.50
CA ILE A 358 -7.75 3.67 10.21
C ILE A 358 -8.83 4.69 10.51
N GLY A 359 -9.41 5.31 9.47
CA GLY A 359 -10.40 6.36 9.60
C GLY A 359 -11.83 5.83 9.75
N ASP A 360 -12.77 6.76 9.59
CA ASP A 360 -14.18 6.51 9.85
C ASP A 360 -14.79 5.53 8.83
N ASN A 361 -15.95 4.95 9.17
CA ASN A 361 -16.72 4.01 8.34
C ASN A 361 -15.98 2.73 7.93
N VAL A 362 -14.97 2.33 8.68
CA VAL A 362 -14.29 1.04 8.52
C VAL A 362 -15.07 -0.05 9.27
N ASN A 363 -15.50 -1.10 8.56
CA ASN A 363 -16.44 -2.12 9.05
C ASN A 363 -15.96 -3.55 8.76
N HIS A 364 -16.03 -4.44 9.76
CA HIS A 364 -15.61 -5.84 9.62
C HIS A 364 -14.19 -5.97 9.06
N VAL A 365 -13.25 -5.30 9.73
CA VAL A 365 -11.84 -5.34 9.34
C VAL A 365 -11.05 -6.21 10.31
N ASN A 366 -10.29 -7.14 9.75
CA ASN A 366 -9.39 -8.02 10.49
C ASN A 366 -7.95 -7.73 10.07
N ILE A 367 -7.11 -7.30 11.00
CA ILE A 367 -5.70 -6.98 10.77
C ILE A 367 -4.85 -7.97 11.57
N GLY A 368 -4.03 -8.77 10.91
CA GLY A 368 -3.13 -9.71 11.59
C GLY A 368 -2.12 -8.99 12.48
N SER A 369 -1.39 -8.03 11.91
CA SER A 369 -0.47 -7.18 12.68
C SER A 369 -0.33 -5.76 12.13
N ILE A 370 -0.04 -4.81 13.02
CA ILE A 370 0.37 -3.45 12.71
C ILE A 370 1.77 -3.24 13.26
N VAL A 371 2.71 -2.82 12.42
CA VAL A 371 4.09 -2.50 12.80
C VAL A 371 4.36 -1.06 12.39
N CYS A 372 4.63 -0.19 13.36
CA CYS A 372 5.02 1.20 13.11
C CYS A 372 6.44 1.38 13.65
N GLN A 373 7.43 1.60 12.77
CA GLN A 373 8.84 1.66 13.13
C GLN A 373 9.59 2.88 12.57
N GLY A 374 10.55 3.43 13.32
CA GLY A 374 11.45 4.49 12.84
C GLY A 374 11.53 5.74 13.73
N HIS A 375 12.26 6.74 13.26
CA HIS A 375 12.44 8.00 13.98
C HIS A 375 11.29 8.99 13.67
N GLN A 376 10.85 9.74 14.69
CA GLN A 376 9.85 10.81 14.60
C GLN A 376 8.44 10.38 14.16
N LEU A 377 8.05 9.15 14.47
CA LEU A 377 6.73 8.65 14.14
C LEU A 377 5.61 9.46 14.82
N ALA A 378 4.49 9.56 14.11
CA ALA A 378 3.25 10.15 14.61
C ALA A 378 2.27 9.08 15.15
N GLY A 379 2.78 7.87 15.39
CA GLY A 379 2.03 6.78 15.99
C GLY A 379 0.99 6.15 15.06
N VAL A 380 0.09 5.38 15.68
CA VAL A 380 -1.06 4.72 15.04
C VAL A 380 -2.35 5.37 15.55
N VAL A 381 -3.21 5.80 14.63
CA VAL A 381 -4.53 6.35 14.95
C VAL A 381 -5.60 5.43 14.39
N ILE A 382 -6.48 4.97 15.26
CA ILE A 382 -7.62 4.14 14.94
C ILE A 382 -8.86 4.94 15.30
N ARG A 383 -9.69 5.25 14.32
CA ARG A 383 -10.98 5.95 14.43
C ARG A 383 -12.03 5.12 13.73
N ALA A 384 -12.31 3.93 14.27
CA ALA A 384 -13.25 3.00 13.63
C ALA A 384 -14.68 3.34 14.05
N ALA A 385 -15.55 3.64 13.08
CA ALA A 385 -16.89 4.11 13.39
C ALA A 385 -17.88 2.97 13.75
N THR A 386 -17.69 1.70 13.37
CA THR A 386 -18.79 0.71 13.51
C THR A 386 -18.43 -0.80 13.45
N THR A 387 -19.40 -1.60 13.95
CA THR A 387 -19.58 -3.07 14.01
C THR A 387 -18.47 -3.96 14.57
N GLU A 388 -17.28 -4.02 13.97
CA GLU A 388 -16.22 -4.94 14.41
C GLU A 388 -14.86 -4.60 13.77
N LEU A 389 -13.86 -4.33 14.60
CA LEU A 389 -12.45 -4.24 14.21
C LEU A 389 -11.64 -5.25 15.04
N GLN A 390 -11.01 -6.21 14.38
CA GLN A 390 -10.13 -7.18 15.01
C GLN A 390 -8.68 -6.89 14.62
N ILE A 391 -7.79 -6.81 15.60
CA ILE A 391 -6.36 -6.64 15.38
C ILE A 391 -5.62 -7.69 16.20
N GLY A 392 -4.84 -8.55 15.56
CA GLY A 392 -4.05 -9.56 16.25
C GLY A 392 -2.98 -8.90 17.13
N GLU A 393 -2.13 -8.08 16.53
CA GLU A 393 -1.01 -7.43 17.21
C GLU A 393 -0.75 -5.99 16.73
N ILE A 394 -0.38 -5.10 17.64
CA ILE A 394 0.15 -3.76 17.35
C ILE A 394 1.54 -3.64 17.97
N ILE A 395 2.55 -3.37 17.15
CA ILE A 395 3.92 -3.08 17.56
C ILE A 395 4.24 -1.63 17.16
N VAL A 396 4.59 -0.81 18.13
CA VAL A 396 5.07 0.56 17.89
C VAL A 396 6.51 0.64 18.39
N GLU A 397 7.45 0.81 17.47
CA GLU A 397 8.89 0.90 17.72
C GLU A 397 9.43 2.27 17.34
N GLY A 398 10.29 2.85 18.19
CA GLY A 398 11.03 4.07 17.88
C GLY A 398 10.64 5.32 18.65
N ASN A 399 11.34 6.41 18.34
CA ASN A 399 11.32 7.64 19.13
C ASN A 399 10.30 8.64 18.60
N ASN A 400 9.29 8.91 19.41
CA ASN A 400 8.29 9.93 19.13
C ASN A 400 8.89 11.32 18.99
N ARG A 401 8.31 12.10 18.07
CA ARG A 401 8.53 13.54 18.00
C ARG A 401 7.87 14.21 19.22
N ALA A 402 8.68 14.72 20.15
CA ALA A 402 8.18 15.35 21.38
C ALA A 402 7.36 16.63 21.14
N ASP A 403 7.45 17.25 19.96
CA ASP A 403 6.96 18.58 19.63
C ASP A 403 5.50 18.64 19.12
N THR A 404 4.88 17.56 18.61
CA THR A 404 3.63 17.65 17.83
C THR A 404 2.28 17.55 18.57
N GLY A 405 2.25 17.41 19.88
CA GLY A 405 1.02 17.07 20.63
C GLY A 405 0.48 15.63 20.46
N GLN A 406 1.05 14.81 19.56
CA GLN A 406 0.41 13.55 19.14
C GLN A 406 0.75 12.32 19.98
N GLN A 407 -0.24 11.44 20.13
CA GLN A 407 -0.12 10.17 20.87
C GLN A 407 0.58 9.08 20.03
N ASN A 408 1.23 8.13 20.69
CA ASN A 408 1.78 6.93 20.06
C ASN A 408 0.70 6.03 19.47
N LEU A 409 -0.41 5.92 20.19
CA LEU A 409 -1.55 5.10 19.84
C LEU A 409 -2.80 5.82 20.34
N ASP A 410 -3.67 6.22 19.41
CA ASP A 410 -4.97 6.82 19.70
C ASP A 410 -6.05 5.90 19.13
N ILE A 411 -6.74 5.18 20.02
CA ILE A 411 -7.81 4.27 19.65
C ILE A 411 -9.14 4.92 20.01
N GLN A 412 -9.97 5.15 19.00
CA GLN A 412 -11.30 5.70 19.08
C GLN A 412 -12.24 4.83 18.25
N GLY A 413 -13.35 4.37 18.85
CA GLY A 413 -14.32 3.56 18.15
C GLY A 413 -14.93 2.47 19.01
N ASP A 414 -15.81 1.68 18.39
CA ASP A 414 -16.67 0.70 19.04
C ASP A 414 -16.35 -0.73 18.54
N ASN A 415 -16.55 -1.74 19.40
CA ASN A 415 -16.28 -3.16 19.09
C ASN A 415 -14.87 -3.43 18.55
N ILE A 416 -13.86 -2.87 19.22
CA ILE A 416 -12.45 -3.04 18.88
C ILE A 416 -11.87 -4.17 19.74
N ASN A 417 -11.38 -5.23 19.09
CA ASN A 417 -10.67 -6.32 19.74
C ASN A 417 -9.21 -6.32 19.31
N ILE A 418 -8.29 -6.11 20.26
CA ILE A 418 -6.84 -6.12 20.03
C ILE A 418 -6.23 -7.24 20.85
N GLY A 419 -5.59 -8.22 20.19
CA GLY A 419 -4.95 -9.33 20.88
C GLY A 419 -3.76 -8.88 21.74
N ARG A 420 -2.80 -8.18 21.14
CA ARG A 420 -1.58 -7.73 21.83
C ARG A 420 -1.13 -6.34 21.37
N ILE A 421 -0.69 -5.51 22.31
CA ILE A 421 -0.01 -4.24 22.05
C ILE A 421 1.40 -4.32 22.64
N ILE A 422 2.42 -4.07 21.82
CA ILE A 422 3.81 -3.96 22.23
C ILE A 422 4.30 -2.55 21.91
N ASN A 423 4.80 -1.84 22.93
CA ASN A 423 5.44 -0.55 22.74
C ASN A 423 6.94 -0.65 23.08
N VAL A 424 7.78 -0.38 22.08
CA VAL A 424 9.24 -0.49 22.10
C VAL A 424 9.87 0.84 21.65
N GLY A 425 9.57 1.94 22.34
CA GLY A 425 10.31 3.21 22.16
C GLY A 425 11.65 3.22 22.90
N ASP A 426 12.53 4.21 22.67
CA ASP A 426 13.65 4.52 23.60
C ASP A 426 13.24 5.60 24.62
N ALA A 427 13.81 5.52 25.82
CA ALA A 427 13.42 6.33 26.99
C ALA A 427 13.87 7.81 26.97
N VAL A 428 14.41 8.31 25.86
CA VAL A 428 15.39 9.42 25.93
C VAL A 428 14.79 10.84 25.81
N ALA A 429 13.48 11.02 25.59
CA ALA A 429 12.88 12.35 25.64
C ALA A 429 11.48 12.38 26.27
N LEU A 430 11.47 12.61 27.58
CA LEU A 430 10.36 13.08 28.40
C LEU A 430 9.54 14.18 27.69
N VAL A 431 8.26 13.95 27.40
CA VAL A 431 7.07 14.54 28.09
C VAL A 431 5.77 13.85 27.57
N ASN A 432 5.12 13.08 28.45
CA ASN A 432 3.66 12.81 28.51
C ASN A 432 2.81 12.35 27.30
N ARG A 433 3.22 11.38 26.46
CA ARG A 433 2.32 10.88 25.38
C ARG A 433 2.21 9.37 25.32
N GLY A 434 1.15 8.89 25.96
CA GLY A 434 0.86 7.49 26.26
C GLY A 434 0.13 6.74 25.14
N ILE A 435 -0.45 5.60 25.51
CA ILE A 435 -1.53 4.96 24.77
C ILE A 435 -2.80 5.65 25.25
N GLN A 436 -3.58 6.20 24.32
CA GLN A 436 -4.87 6.77 24.59
C GLN A 436 -5.95 5.87 23.97
N ILE A 437 -6.86 5.41 24.82
CA ILE A 437 -8.03 4.63 24.39
C ILE A 437 -9.25 5.43 24.82
N LYS A 438 -10.06 5.86 23.84
CA LYS A 438 -11.36 6.48 24.07
C LYS A 438 -12.40 5.61 23.38
N SER A 439 -13.38 5.12 24.13
CA SER A 439 -14.53 4.44 23.53
C SER A 439 -15.76 5.30 23.74
N THR A 440 -16.56 5.47 22.68
CA THR A 440 -17.88 6.10 22.77
C THR A 440 -19.00 5.08 22.97
N ALA A 441 -18.78 3.81 22.63
CA ALA A 441 -19.72 2.72 22.89
C ALA A 441 -19.07 1.45 23.48
N SER A 442 -19.84 0.37 23.45
CA SER A 442 -19.62 -0.91 24.10
C SER A 442 -18.46 -1.73 23.50
N ASN A 443 -17.72 -2.44 24.35
CA ASN A 443 -16.81 -3.54 24.00
C ASN A 443 -15.48 -3.20 23.31
N VAL A 444 -14.59 -2.45 23.97
CA VAL A 444 -13.16 -2.51 23.64
C VAL A 444 -12.50 -3.61 24.47
N HIS A 445 -11.90 -4.60 23.80
CA HIS A 445 -11.17 -5.69 24.43
C HIS A 445 -9.70 -5.61 24.01
N ILE A 446 -8.80 -5.56 24.99
CA ILE A 446 -7.36 -5.66 24.76
C ILE A 446 -6.85 -6.86 25.55
N GLY A 447 -6.35 -7.87 24.85
CA GLY A 447 -5.82 -9.08 25.46
C GLY A 447 -4.58 -8.81 26.28
N SER A 448 -3.57 -8.15 25.70
CA SER A 448 -2.35 -7.81 26.44
C SER A 448 -1.73 -6.49 26.03
N ILE A 449 -1.17 -5.78 27.00
CA ILE A 449 -0.28 -4.63 26.78
C ILE A 449 1.08 -4.97 27.39
N ILE A 450 2.12 -4.99 26.55
CA ILE A 450 3.51 -5.14 26.95
C ILE A 450 4.21 -3.81 26.70
N ASN A 451 4.64 -3.16 27.77
CA ASN A 451 5.39 -1.93 27.68
C ASN A 451 6.82 -2.14 28.17
N LYS A 452 7.81 -1.93 27.29
CA LYS A 452 9.22 -2.16 27.63
C LYS A 452 9.90 -1.00 28.34
N LEU A 453 9.20 0.11 28.66
CA LEU A 453 9.76 1.31 29.27
C LEU A 453 8.85 2.00 30.30
N ASN A 454 9.39 3.02 31.00
CA ASN A 454 8.74 3.93 31.96
C ASN A 454 7.58 4.74 31.34
N PHE A 455 6.52 4.06 30.95
CA PHE A 455 5.40 4.63 30.24
C PHE A 455 4.21 4.79 31.17
N LYS A 456 3.59 5.96 31.17
CA LYS A 456 2.34 6.18 31.91
C LYS A 456 1.15 5.93 30.97
N LEU A 457 0.19 5.14 31.43
CA LEU A 457 -1.16 5.12 30.87
C LEU A 457 -1.84 6.43 31.28
N PHE A 458 -1.80 7.46 30.42
CA PHE A 458 -2.06 8.85 30.82
C PHE A 458 -3.53 9.20 31.06
N ALA A 459 -4.47 8.52 30.40
CA ALA A 459 -5.88 8.77 30.62
C ALA A 459 -6.68 7.59 30.05
N TYR A 460 -7.25 6.80 30.96
CA TYR A 460 -8.40 5.98 30.64
C TYR A 460 -9.64 6.86 30.81
N GLN A 461 -10.25 7.27 29.70
CA GLN A 461 -11.50 8.03 29.74
C GLN A 461 -12.57 7.23 29.02
N ASN A 462 -13.22 6.35 29.77
CA ASN A 462 -14.45 5.73 29.30
C ASN A 462 -15.56 6.77 29.35
N GLN A 463 -15.99 7.25 28.18
CA GLN A 463 -17.14 8.14 28.08
C GLN A 463 -18.47 7.38 27.97
N SER A 464 -18.41 6.04 27.88
CA SER A 464 -19.57 5.16 27.80
C SER A 464 -19.90 4.49 29.15
N THR A 465 -21.08 3.90 29.27
CA THR A 465 -21.52 3.13 30.45
C THR A 465 -20.96 1.70 30.50
N ASP A 466 -20.27 1.23 29.46
CA ASP A 466 -19.89 -0.17 29.30
C ASP A 466 -18.39 -0.41 29.56
N SER A 467 -18.02 -1.63 29.96
CA SER A 467 -16.66 -1.97 30.39
C SER A 467 -15.67 -2.09 29.24
N ILE A 468 -14.52 -1.41 29.34
CA ILE A 468 -13.30 -1.79 28.61
C ILE A 468 -12.66 -2.94 29.38
N ARG A 469 -12.26 -4.01 28.68
CA ARG A 469 -11.64 -5.19 29.27
C ARG A 469 -10.16 -5.24 28.91
N LEU A 470 -9.30 -5.23 29.93
CA LEU A 470 -7.87 -5.51 29.81
C LEU A 470 -7.61 -6.86 30.48
N ASP A 471 -7.20 -7.88 29.73
CA ASP A 471 -6.94 -9.21 30.32
C ASP A 471 -5.57 -9.27 31.01
N HIS A 472 -4.55 -8.66 30.41
CA HIS A 472 -3.19 -8.68 30.94
C HIS A 472 -2.46 -7.36 30.69
N MET A 473 -1.79 -6.84 31.70
CA MET A 473 -0.86 -5.72 31.58
C MET A 473 0.47 -6.15 32.17
N SER A 474 1.52 -6.15 31.35
CA SER A 474 2.88 -6.46 31.77
C SER A 474 3.78 -5.27 31.44
N PHE A 475 4.47 -4.77 32.44
CA PHE A 475 5.57 -3.84 32.22
C PHE A 475 6.84 -4.68 32.15
N ASP A 476 7.43 -4.76 30.96
CA ASP A 476 8.70 -5.46 30.75
C ASP A 476 9.77 -4.62 31.46
N GLY A 477 10.16 -5.08 32.64
CA GLY A 477 10.90 -4.28 33.60
C GLY A 477 9.99 -3.41 34.45
N ASP A 478 8.92 -3.98 35.05
CA ASP A 478 8.20 -3.42 36.21
C ASP A 478 9.19 -2.52 36.95
N PRO A 479 9.04 -1.19 36.90
CA PRO A 479 10.01 -0.32 37.53
C PRO A 479 9.84 -0.59 39.01
N PHE A 480 10.65 -1.50 39.52
CA PHE A 480 10.84 -1.73 40.92
C PHE A 480 11.21 -0.36 41.45
N LEU A 481 10.25 0.33 42.06
CA LEU A 481 10.52 1.54 42.79
C LEU A 481 11.37 1.06 43.95
N LEU A 482 12.68 1.18 43.78
CA LEU A 482 13.67 0.72 44.73
C LEU A 482 13.78 1.77 45.83
N HIS A 483 13.21 1.44 46.98
CA HIS A 483 13.31 2.19 48.20
C HIS A 483 14.58 1.75 48.93
N THR A 484 15.51 2.68 49.11
CA THR A 484 16.73 2.50 49.92
C THR A 484 16.63 3.26 51.25
N GLY A 485 15.42 3.64 51.65
CA GLY A 485 15.12 4.45 52.83
C GLY A 485 13.62 4.62 53.04
N ALA A 486 13.24 5.27 54.14
CA ALA A 486 11.84 5.45 54.51
C ALA A 486 11.09 6.25 53.43
N ALA A 487 9.92 5.77 53.04
CA ALA A 487 9.12 6.39 51.99
C ALA A 487 7.63 6.12 52.20
N THR A 488 6.82 7.01 51.64
CA THR A 488 5.38 6.82 51.54
C THR A 488 5.04 6.26 50.17
N ILE A 489 4.39 5.11 50.16
CA ILE A 489 3.85 4.46 48.99
C ILE A 489 2.46 5.06 48.72
N GLY A 490 2.38 5.98 47.77
CA GLY A 490 1.10 6.52 47.26
C GLY A 490 0.90 6.28 45.76
N GLN A 491 1.83 5.56 45.10
CA GLN A 491 1.81 5.38 43.65
C GLN A 491 1.12 4.06 43.28
N PHE A 492 0.15 4.12 42.37
CA PHE A 492 -0.67 2.98 41.93
C PHE A 492 0.15 1.93 41.15
N GLY A 493 -0.21 0.64 41.33
CA GLY A 493 0.13 -0.45 40.40
C GLY A 493 1.62 -0.79 40.31
N ALA A 494 2.47 -0.17 41.12
CA ALA A 494 3.89 -0.43 41.15
C ALA A 494 4.21 -1.61 42.07
N VAL A 495 5.21 -2.41 41.68
CA VAL A 495 5.88 -3.33 42.59
C VAL A 495 6.96 -2.53 43.34
N HIS A 496 6.80 -2.40 44.66
CA HIS A 496 7.71 -1.64 45.51
C HIS A 496 8.83 -2.54 45.99
N ALA A 497 10.06 -2.25 45.58
CA ALA A 497 11.26 -2.93 46.02
C ALA A 497 11.88 -2.24 47.22
N ALA A 498 12.10 -2.98 48.30
CA ALA A 498 12.95 -2.50 49.39
C ALA A 498 14.36 -3.09 49.29
N ASP A 499 15.35 -2.24 49.51
CA ASP A 499 16.74 -2.63 49.76
C ASP A 499 17.17 -2.09 51.12
N THR A 500 17.19 -2.97 52.13
CA THR A 500 17.53 -2.62 53.52
C THR A 500 19.03 -2.75 53.82
N SER A 501 19.89 -2.85 52.80
CA SER A 501 21.35 -2.85 52.98
C SER A 501 21.88 -1.57 53.64
N GLY A 502 21.16 -0.45 53.48
CA GLY A 502 21.49 0.85 54.09
C GLY A 502 21.02 1.05 55.54
N GLY A 503 20.28 0.10 56.12
CA GLY A 503 19.71 0.20 57.48
C GLY A 503 18.23 -0.20 57.53
N VAL A 504 17.67 -0.19 58.74
CA VAL A 504 16.24 -0.36 58.99
C VAL A 504 15.48 0.88 58.50
N PHE A 505 14.38 0.69 57.78
CA PHE A 505 13.46 1.77 57.47
C PHE A 505 12.02 1.28 57.34
N THR A 506 11.09 2.25 57.27
CA THR A 506 9.66 2.00 57.18
C THR A 506 9.09 2.48 55.86
N LEU A 507 8.27 1.66 55.22
CA LEU A 507 7.42 2.06 54.11
C LEU A 507 5.99 2.24 54.61
N THR A 508 5.40 3.40 54.36
CA THR A 508 4.01 3.68 54.73
C THR A 508 3.12 3.56 53.50
N VAL A 509 2.15 2.66 53.51
CA VAL A 509 1.15 2.49 52.46
C VAL A 509 -0.04 3.38 52.78
N GLU A 510 -0.24 4.43 51.97
CA GLU A 510 -1.42 5.32 52.08
C GLU A 510 -2.70 4.62 51.63
N ASP A 511 -3.86 5.22 51.90
CA ASP A 511 -5.14 4.73 51.40
C ASP A 511 -5.16 4.61 49.88
N GLY A 512 -5.95 3.64 49.39
CA GLY A 512 -6.27 3.53 47.98
C GLY A 512 -7.28 4.61 47.57
N THR A 513 -7.26 4.97 46.30
CA THR A 513 -8.14 6.02 45.76
C THR A 513 -9.32 5.46 44.95
N TRP A 514 -9.28 4.18 44.58
CA TRP A 514 -10.38 3.47 43.90
C TRP A 514 -10.44 1.99 44.26
N LEU A 515 -11.65 1.43 44.26
CA LEU A 515 -11.89 0.00 44.51
C LEU A 515 -11.06 -0.88 43.56
N GLY A 516 -10.37 -1.88 44.09
CA GLY A 516 -9.52 -2.80 43.34
C GLY A 516 -8.09 -2.29 43.08
N GLU A 517 -7.70 -1.11 43.60
CA GLU A 517 -6.29 -0.68 43.57
C GLU A 517 -5.43 -1.74 44.27
N SER A 518 -4.38 -2.24 43.62
CA SER A 518 -3.47 -3.23 44.22
C SER A 518 -2.07 -2.67 44.42
N ARG A 519 -1.40 -3.15 45.48
CA ARG A 519 -0.01 -2.81 45.80
C ARG A 519 0.74 -4.07 46.19
N LYS A 520 1.92 -4.26 45.60
CA LYS A 520 2.82 -5.37 45.94
C LYS A 520 4.14 -4.81 46.43
N ILE A 521 4.55 -5.22 47.63
CA ILE A 521 5.80 -4.80 48.26
C ILE A 521 6.63 -6.05 48.43
N TRP A 522 7.88 -6.03 47.97
CA TRP A 522 8.81 -7.15 48.12
C TRP A 522 10.13 -6.66 48.77
N LEU A 523 10.75 -7.50 49.59
CA LEU A 523 12.09 -7.24 50.11
C LEU A 523 13.11 -7.84 49.13
N LYS A 524 13.74 -6.98 48.33
CA LYS A 524 14.68 -7.39 47.27
C LYS A 524 16.05 -7.76 47.83
N THR A 525 16.54 -6.94 48.76
CA THR A 525 17.84 -7.11 49.42
C THR A 525 17.60 -6.96 50.92
N ALA A 526 17.92 -7.98 51.71
CA ALA A 526 17.79 -7.96 53.15
C ALA A 526 19.16 -7.70 53.81
N GLY A 527 19.39 -6.46 54.22
CA GLY A 527 20.46 -6.12 55.17
C GLY A 527 19.95 -5.94 56.60
N ASN A 528 18.67 -5.58 56.73
CA ASN A 528 17.91 -5.42 57.98
C ASN A 528 16.42 -5.67 57.71
N ASP A 529 15.60 -5.66 58.76
CA ASP A 529 14.14 -5.77 58.62
C ASP A 529 13.55 -4.54 57.92
N LEU A 530 12.58 -4.78 57.04
CA LEU A 530 11.70 -3.76 56.48
C LEU A 530 10.39 -3.74 57.26
N THR A 531 10.03 -2.59 57.80
CA THR A 531 8.69 -2.36 58.37
C THR A 531 7.76 -1.77 57.30
N VAL A 532 6.59 -2.35 57.10
CA VAL A 532 5.54 -1.83 56.21
C VAL A 532 4.33 -1.46 57.05
N THR A 533 3.99 -0.17 57.09
CA THR A 533 2.85 0.36 57.83
C THR A 533 1.70 0.62 56.85
N VAL A 534 0.57 -0.07 56.99
CA VAL A 534 -0.60 0.06 56.11
C VAL A 534 -1.69 0.86 56.80
N THR A 535 -2.01 2.05 56.29
CA THR A 535 -3.14 2.85 56.82
C THR A 535 -4.45 2.20 56.43
N ASN A 536 -5.44 2.18 57.31
CA ASN A 536 -6.78 1.65 57.03
C ASN A 536 -6.76 0.21 56.47
N HIS A 537 -6.03 -0.70 57.12
CA HIS A 537 -6.06 -2.11 56.80
C HIS A 537 -7.29 -2.80 57.42
N GLU A 538 -7.66 -3.98 56.92
CA GLU A 538 -8.89 -4.67 57.32
C GLU A 538 -8.90 -5.24 58.74
N THR A 539 -7.72 -5.42 59.33
CA THR A 539 -7.52 -5.97 60.68
C THR A 539 -7.23 -4.89 61.73
N SER A 540 -6.46 -3.86 61.39
CA SER A 540 -6.19 -2.68 62.23
C SER A 540 -5.79 -1.46 61.39
N SER A 541 -5.75 -0.26 62.00
CA SER A 541 -5.36 0.98 61.31
C SER A 541 -4.49 1.85 62.23
N PRO A 542 -3.17 1.96 61.97
CA PRO A 542 -2.42 1.23 60.95
C PRO A 542 -2.14 -0.24 61.34
N GLU A 543 -2.06 -1.12 60.35
CA GLU A 543 -1.46 -2.46 60.49
C GLU A 543 0.02 -2.37 60.17
N VAL A 544 0.85 -3.14 60.88
CA VAL A 544 2.30 -3.13 60.68
C VAL A 544 2.74 -4.53 60.28
N PHE A 545 3.52 -4.62 59.21
CA PHE A 545 4.15 -5.87 58.76
C PHE A 545 5.66 -5.72 58.85
N THR A 546 6.36 -6.80 59.19
CA THR A 546 7.83 -6.84 59.22
C THR A 546 8.31 -7.93 58.27
N MET A 547 9.14 -7.55 57.29
CA MET A 547 9.80 -8.46 56.34
C MET A 547 11.28 -8.55 56.71
N ALA A 548 11.80 -9.76 56.93
CA ALA A 548 13.15 -9.98 57.42
C ALA A 548 14.07 -10.62 56.37
N ASP A 549 13.50 -11.37 55.43
CA ASP A 549 14.26 -12.19 54.49
C ASP A 549 14.08 -11.73 53.03
N VAL A 550 15.11 -11.94 52.21
CA VAL A 550 15.02 -11.70 50.76
C VAL A 550 13.91 -12.57 50.17
N GLY A 551 12.99 -11.93 49.46
CA GLY A 551 11.84 -12.60 48.83
C GLY A 551 10.55 -12.54 49.63
N ASP A 552 10.58 -12.03 50.88
CA ASP A 552 9.36 -11.69 51.62
C ASP A 552 8.53 -10.69 50.81
N TYR A 553 7.21 -10.88 50.77
CA TYR A 553 6.33 -9.95 50.08
C TYR A 553 4.95 -9.83 50.71
N LEU A 554 4.35 -8.66 50.52
CA LEU A 554 2.98 -8.32 50.90
C LEU A 554 2.24 -7.81 49.66
N SER A 555 1.08 -8.40 49.38
CA SER A 555 0.16 -7.99 48.31
C SER A 555 -1.15 -7.53 48.93
N LEU A 556 -1.53 -6.29 48.66
CA LEU A 556 -2.70 -5.63 49.19
C LEU A 556 -3.65 -5.25 48.04
N GLU A 557 -4.96 -5.24 48.32
CA GLU A 557 -6.00 -4.73 47.42
C GLU A 557 -6.94 -3.80 48.18
N TRP A 558 -7.25 -2.63 47.61
CA TRP A 558 -8.12 -1.64 48.22
C TRP A 558 -9.58 -2.01 48.01
N GLY A 559 -10.28 -2.37 49.08
CA GLY A 559 -11.70 -2.69 49.11
C GLY A 559 -12.63 -1.46 49.02
N GLY A 560 -12.11 -0.29 48.68
CA GLY A 560 -12.86 0.98 48.59
C GLY A 560 -12.85 1.82 49.87
N THR A 561 -12.68 1.18 51.03
CA THR A 561 -12.58 1.86 52.35
C THR A 561 -11.40 1.38 53.20
N LYS A 562 -10.80 0.24 52.84
CA LYS A 562 -9.73 -0.40 53.58
C LYS A 562 -8.88 -1.28 52.68
N TRP A 563 -7.62 -1.49 53.02
CA TRP A 563 -6.76 -2.49 52.39
C TRP A 563 -7.10 -3.89 52.89
N VAL A 564 -7.17 -4.83 51.96
CA VAL A 564 -7.34 -6.26 52.18
C VAL A 564 -6.02 -6.94 51.84
N THR A 565 -5.54 -7.86 52.69
CA THR A 565 -4.36 -8.67 52.36
C THR A 565 -4.77 -9.75 51.35
N VAL A 566 -4.26 -9.63 50.12
CA VAL A 566 -4.47 -10.63 49.06
C VAL A 566 -3.48 -11.79 49.23
N ALA A 567 -2.23 -11.47 49.57
CA ALA A 567 -1.19 -12.46 49.83
C ALA A 567 -0.14 -11.89 50.77
N ASN A 568 0.32 -12.71 51.72
CA ASN A 568 1.44 -12.43 52.59
C ASN A 568 2.37 -13.65 52.58
N PHE A 569 3.63 -13.45 52.21
CA PHE A 569 4.66 -14.47 52.25
C PHE A 569 5.85 -13.94 53.06
N GLY A 570 6.07 -14.53 54.24
CA GLY A 570 7.21 -14.21 55.11
C GLY A 570 7.08 -12.93 55.94
N ALA A 571 6.11 -12.05 55.67
CA ALA A 571 5.92 -10.84 56.47
C ALA A 571 5.18 -11.15 57.79
N ALA A 572 5.85 -10.94 58.93
CA ALA A 572 5.24 -11.06 60.24
C ALA A 572 4.30 -9.87 60.52
N VAL A 573 3.12 -10.15 61.08
CA VAL A 573 2.14 -9.15 61.51
C VAL A 573 2.36 -8.80 62.97
#